data_AF-A0A497T554-F1
#
_entry.id   AF-A0A497T554-F1
#
_cell.length_a   1.000
_cell.length_b   1.000
_cell.length_c   1.000
_cell.angle_alpha   90.00
_cell.angle_beta   90.00
_cell.angle_gamma   90.00
#
_symmetry.space_group_name_H-M   'P 1'
#
loop_
_entity.id
_entity.type
_entity.pdbx_description
1 polymer ?
#
loop_
_entity_poly.entity_id
_entity_poly.type
_entity_poly.pdbx_seq_one_letter_code
_entity_poly.pdbx_strand_id
1 'polypeptide(L)'
;MWILRLSQLVLKSPRTRKRFQTLLVQNLRRALGHVKIKIEGSRFLLEEGNKAVFSRTFGLSSFSPAEKVKARELEEKVIERLKGARSFAVRVKRLEKKGKSSQEWE
;
A
#
# COMPACT_ATOMS: atom_id res chain seq x y z
N MET A 1 -4.62 -8.87 -0.85
CA MET A 1 -4.31 -7.61 -0.14
C MET A 1 -4.24 -6.47 -1.14
N TRP A 2 -4.53 -5.25 -0.70
CA TRP A 2 -4.46 -4.02 -1.48
C TRP A 2 -3.63 -2.98 -0.73
N ILE A 3 -2.80 -2.25 -1.47
CA ILE A 3 -2.05 -1.09 -0.99
C ILE A 3 -2.65 0.15 -1.63
N LEU A 4 -3.26 1.03 -0.83
CA LEU A 4 -3.77 2.32 -1.27
C LEU A 4 -2.79 3.42 -0.83
N ARG A 5 -2.50 4.36 -1.73
CA ARG A 5 -1.59 5.49 -1.48
C ARG A 5 -2.36 6.80 -1.50
N LEU A 6 -2.08 7.66 -0.54
CA LEU A 6 -2.68 9.00 -0.50
C LEU A 6 -2.18 9.90 -1.64
N SER A 7 -3.05 10.78 -2.13
CA SER A 7 -2.65 11.93 -2.96
C SER A 7 -1.95 12.97 -2.12
N GLN A 8 -0.67 13.25 -2.42
CA GLN A 8 0.23 14.33 -1.93
C GLN A 8 -0.13 15.10 -0.63
N LEU A 9 -0.65 14.43 0.39
CA LEU A 9 -0.92 15.01 1.73
C LEU A 9 0.35 15.22 2.57
N VAL A 10 1.51 15.00 1.96
CA VAL A 10 2.81 15.11 2.61
C VAL A 10 3.08 16.56 3.01
N LEU A 11 2.54 17.54 2.28
CA LEU A 11 2.74 18.98 2.50
C LEU A 11 1.84 19.63 3.58
N LYS A 12 1.01 18.87 4.30
CA LYS A 12 0.16 19.40 5.39
C LYS A 12 0.60 18.90 6.77
N SER A 13 0.26 19.68 7.81
CA SER A 13 0.58 19.38 9.22
C SER A 13 0.09 17.98 9.68
N PRO A 14 0.75 17.34 10.67
CA PRO A 14 0.39 16.02 11.16
C PRO A 14 -1.09 15.89 11.60
N ARG A 15 -1.62 16.95 12.24
CA ARG A 15 -3.03 17.03 12.67
C ARG A 15 -3.98 16.91 11.48
N THR A 16 -3.71 17.67 10.41
CA THR A 16 -4.54 17.66 9.20
C THR A 16 -4.46 16.32 8.50
N ARG A 17 -3.25 15.73 8.44
CA ARG A 17 -3.05 14.39 7.88
C ARG A 17 -3.85 13.34 8.63
N LYS A 18 -3.79 13.32 9.96
CA LYS A 18 -4.55 12.37 10.79
C LYS A 18 -6.05 12.51 10.56
N ARG A 19 -6.58 13.75 10.55
CA ARG A 19 -8.00 14.00 10.28
C ARG A 19 -8.42 13.49 8.90
N PHE A 20 -7.61 13.75 7.87
CA PHE A 20 -7.85 13.26 6.53
C PHE A 20 -7.86 11.73 6.46
N GLN A 21 -6.88 11.07 7.09
CA GLN A 21 -6.80 9.61 7.12
C GLN A 21 -8.05 8.99 7.79
N THR A 22 -8.52 9.58 8.89
CA THR A 22 -9.75 9.14 9.57
C THR A 22 -10.97 9.25 8.65
N LEU A 23 -11.13 10.37 7.95
CA LEU A 23 -12.25 10.57 7.02
C LEU A 23 -12.20 9.59 5.84
N LEU A 24 -11.01 9.35 5.28
CA LEU A 24 -10.84 8.39 4.20
C LEU A 24 -11.20 6.96 4.65
N VAL A 25 -10.78 6.55 5.85
CA VAL A 25 -11.14 5.25 6.43
C VAL A 25 -12.65 5.12 6.60
N GLN A 26 -13.32 6.18 7.08
CA GLN A 26 -14.77 6.18 7.20
C GLN A 26 -15.45 6.02 5.84
N ASN A 27 -14.99 6.73 4.81
CA ASN A 27 -15.54 6.61 3.46
C ASN A 27 -15.33 5.22 2.87
N LEU A 28 -14.12 4.65 3.02
CA LEU A 28 -13.82 3.29 2.56
C LEU A 28 -14.69 2.24 3.27
N ARG A 29 -14.90 2.37 4.59
CA ARG A 29 -15.79 1.47 5.35
C ARG A 29 -17.25 1.61 4.93
N ARG A 30 -17.72 2.82 4.62
CA ARG A 30 -19.09 3.01 4.10
C ARG A 30 -19.27 2.33 2.74
N ALA A 31 -18.25 2.40 1.87
CA ALA A 31 -18.34 1.87 0.51
C ALA A 31 -18.06 0.36 0.41
N LEU A 32 -17.26 -0.20 1.32
CA LEU A 32 -16.83 -1.62 1.30
C LEU A 32 -17.42 -2.46 2.45
N GLY A 33 -18.10 -1.84 3.41
CA GLY A 33 -18.57 -2.51 4.63
C GLY A 33 -17.47 -2.69 5.68
N HIS A 34 -17.57 -3.77 6.45
CA HIS A 34 -16.65 -4.08 7.54
C HIS A 34 -15.28 -4.55 7.05
N VAL A 35 -14.45 -3.62 6.57
CA VAL A 35 -13.08 -3.90 6.13
C VAL A 35 -12.04 -3.57 7.21
N LYS A 36 -11.07 -4.47 7.38
CA LYS A 36 -9.86 -4.23 8.18
C LYS A 36 -8.90 -3.34 7.38
N ILE A 37 -8.57 -2.18 7.93
CA ILE A 37 -7.67 -1.21 7.31
C ILE A 37 -6.52 -0.91 8.28
N LYS A 38 -5.29 -1.25 7.90
CA LYS A 38 -4.07 -0.85 8.62
C LYS A 38 -3.46 0.39 7.97
N ILE A 39 -3.07 1.38 8.76
CA ILE A 39 -2.45 2.61 8.28
C ILE A 39 -0.96 2.57 8.59
N GLU A 40 -0.12 2.72 7.56
CA GLU A 40 1.33 2.77 7.68
C GLU A 40 1.87 4.01 6.95
N GLY A 41 2.09 5.09 7.70
CA GLY A 41 2.51 6.37 7.15
C GLY A 41 1.47 6.94 6.18
N SER A 42 1.78 6.99 4.89
CA SER A 42 0.87 7.46 3.83
C SER A 42 0.17 6.33 3.06
N ARG A 43 0.31 5.08 3.54
CA ARG A 43 -0.25 3.88 2.92
C ARG A 43 -1.36 3.28 3.77
N PHE A 44 -2.36 2.75 3.10
CA PHE A 44 -3.42 1.95 3.70
C PHE A 44 -3.32 0.54 3.16
N LEU A 45 -3.29 -0.43 4.06
CA LEU A 45 -3.27 -1.85 3.75
C LEU A 45 -4.64 -2.44 4.05
N LEU A 46 -5.24 -3.08 3.04
CA LEU A 46 -6.54 -3.74 3.16
C LEU A 46 -6.40 -5.20 2.73
N GLU A 47 -6.96 -6.13 3.49
CA GLU A 47 -6.95 -7.55 3.10
C GLU A 47 -7.85 -7.78 1.88
N GLU A 48 -9.03 -7.16 1.91
CA GLU A 48 -10.10 -7.28 0.92
C GLU A 48 -10.45 -5.91 0.35
N GLY A 49 -10.99 -5.89 -0.88
CA GLY A 49 -11.27 -4.62 -1.55
C GLY A 49 -11.81 -4.75 -2.97
N ASN A 50 -12.43 -3.66 -3.44
CA ASN A 50 -13.00 -3.57 -4.78
C ASN A 50 -12.35 -2.42 -5.56
N LYS A 51 -11.70 -2.76 -6.69
CA LYS A 51 -11.04 -1.79 -7.58
C LYS A 51 -11.96 -0.66 -8.04
N ALA A 52 -13.22 -0.96 -8.34
CA ALA A 52 -14.20 0.03 -8.78
C ALA A 52 -14.54 1.03 -7.68
N VAL A 53 -14.51 0.61 -6.40
CA VAL A 53 -14.67 1.51 -5.26
C VAL A 53 -13.44 2.39 -5.09
N PHE A 54 -12.24 1.82 -5.18
CA PHE A 54 -11.00 2.59 -5.04
C PHE A 54 -10.85 3.67 -6.10
N SER A 55 -11.21 3.38 -7.35
CA SER A 55 -11.17 4.36 -8.45
C SER A 55 -12.10 5.56 -8.25
N ARG A 56 -13.19 5.38 -7.50
CA ARG A 56 -14.18 6.42 -7.20
C ARG A 56 -13.94 7.10 -5.84
N THR A 57 -12.94 6.64 -5.08
CA THR A 57 -12.63 7.19 -3.76
C THR A 57 -11.68 8.37 -3.89
N PHE A 58 -12.19 9.58 -3.64
CA PHE A 58 -11.37 10.79 -3.63
C PHE A 58 -10.27 10.72 -2.55
N GLY A 59 -9.08 11.21 -2.87
CA GLY A 59 -7.93 11.25 -1.94
C GLY A 59 -6.93 10.12 -2.10
N LEU A 60 -7.20 9.14 -2.96
CA LEU A 60 -6.25 8.11 -3.37
C LEU A 60 -5.47 8.59 -4.60
N SER A 61 -4.14 8.55 -4.54
CA SER A 61 -3.29 8.76 -5.73
C SER A 61 -3.13 7.50 -6.57
N SER A 62 -3.08 6.35 -5.90
CA SER A 62 -2.94 5.06 -6.56
C SER A 62 -3.38 3.94 -5.64
N PHE A 63 -3.74 2.81 -6.24
CA PHE A 63 -4.03 1.56 -5.55
C PHE A 63 -3.35 0.41 -6.31
N SER A 64 -2.82 -0.56 -5.57
CA SER A 64 -2.10 -1.69 -6.15
C SER A 64 -2.53 -2.97 -5.45
N PRO A 65 -2.86 -4.04 -6.19
CA PRO A 65 -2.98 -5.36 -5.58
C PRO A 65 -1.61 -5.77 -5.04
N ALA A 66 -1.61 -6.46 -3.91
CA ALA A 66 -0.41 -6.91 -3.24
C ALA A 66 -0.61 -8.29 -2.62
N GLU A 67 0.51 -9.01 -2.52
CA GLU A 67 0.62 -10.30 -1.86
C GLU A 67 1.44 -10.12 -0.58
N LYS A 68 0.97 -10.70 0.53
CA LYS A 68 1.72 -10.72 1.77
C LYS A 68 2.57 -11.98 1.78
N VAL A 69 3.88 -11.79 1.74
CA VAL A 69 4.87 -12.88 1.69
C VAL A 69 5.80 -12.80 2.90
N LYS A 70 6.35 -13.92 3.34
CA LYS A 70 7.41 -13.91 4.35
C LYS A 70 8.71 -13.40 3.71
N ALA A 71 9.55 -12.73 4.49
CA ALA A 71 10.80 -12.18 3.97
C ALA A 71 11.73 -13.23 3.35
N ARG A 72 11.70 -14.48 3.85
CA ARG A 72 12.49 -15.60 3.32
C ARG A 72 12.01 -16.11 1.96
N GLU A 73 10.75 -15.87 1.63
CA GLU A 73 10.10 -16.32 0.38
C GLU A 73 10.09 -15.21 -0.69
N LEU A 74 10.57 -14.01 -0.35
CA LEU A 74 10.44 -12.82 -1.19
C LEU A 74 11.15 -12.98 -2.54
N GLU A 75 12.38 -13.49 -2.51
CA GLU A 75 13.22 -13.63 -3.71
C GLU A 75 12.59 -14.61 -4.71
N GLU A 76 12.20 -15.80 -4.24
CA GLU A 76 11.55 -16.82 -5.05
C GLU A 76 10.26 -16.28 -5.71
N LYS A 77 9.42 -15.60 -4.93
CA LYS A 77 8.17 -14.98 -5.42
C LYS A 77 8.40 -13.89 -6.44
N VAL A 78 9.44 -13.07 -6.25
CA VAL A 78 9.80 -12.02 -7.21
C VAL A 78 10.30 -12.64 -8.50
N ILE A 79 11.19 -13.63 -8.44
CA ILE A 79 11.70 -14.34 -9.62
C ILE A 79 10.56 -14.97 -10.40
N GLU A 80 9.65 -15.68 -9.72
CA GLU A 80 8.47 -16.29 -10.33
C GLU A 80 7.63 -15.26 -11.09
N ARG A 81 7.40 -14.09 -10.49
CA ARG A 81 6.59 -13.01 -11.08
C ARG A 81 7.28 -12.28 -12.24
N LEU A 82 8.60 -12.36 -12.32
CA LEU A 82 9.42 -11.75 -13.37
C LEU A 82 9.74 -12.72 -14.51
N LYS A 83 9.41 -14.02 -14.39
CA LYS A 83 9.63 -15.00 -15.46
C LYS A 83 9.00 -14.50 -16.78
N GLY A 84 9.83 -14.36 -17.80
CA GLY A 84 9.42 -13.88 -19.13
C GLY A 84 9.45 -12.36 -19.33
N ALA A 85 9.83 -11.57 -18.33
CA ALA A 85 10.03 -10.13 -18.50
C ALA A 85 11.35 -9.84 -19.24
N ARG A 86 11.29 -9.06 -20.34
CA ARG A 86 12.47 -8.63 -21.10
C ARG A 86 13.36 -7.67 -20.31
N SER A 87 12.77 -6.85 -19.46
CA SER A 87 13.43 -5.89 -18.58
C SER A 87 12.57 -5.64 -17.35
N PHE A 88 13.18 -5.49 -16.18
CA PHE A 88 12.47 -5.22 -14.95
C PHE A 88 13.24 -4.24 -14.07
N ALA A 89 12.52 -3.61 -13.14
CA ALA A 89 13.11 -2.81 -12.08
C ALA A 89 12.41 -3.15 -10.77
N VAL A 90 13.17 -3.60 -9.77
CA VAL A 90 12.66 -3.84 -8.43
C VAL A 90 12.79 -2.56 -7.62
N ARG A 91 11.70 -2.13 -6.99
CA ARG A 91 11.70 -0.93 -6.14
C ARG A 91 11.33 -1.31 -4.71
N VAL A 92 12.31 -1.27 -3.82
CA VAL A 92 12.13 -1.63 -2.42
C VAL A 92 11.94 -0.38 -1.58
N LYS A 93 10.90 -0.38 -0.74
CA LYS A 93 10.71 0.67 0.27
C LYS A 93 10.37 0.06 1.61
N ARG A 94 11.33 0.14 2.53
CA ARG A 94 11.14 -0.25 3.93
C ARG A 94 10.12 0.67 4.61
N LEU A 95 9.13 0.08 5.26
CA LEU A 95 8.09 0.79 6.01
C LEU A 95 8.38 0.86 7.51
N GLU A 96 9.02 -0.18 8.06
CA GLU A 96 9.39 -0.26 9.47
C GLU A 96 10.92 -0.17 9.64
N LYS A 97 11.38 0.14 10.86
CA LYS A 97 12.83 0.27 11.13
C LYS A 97 13.55 -1.07 11.39
N LYS A 98 12.82 -2.17 11.67
CA LYS A 98 13.42 -3.49 11.92
C LYS A 98 13.66 -4.27 10.61
N GLY A 99 14.80 -4.96 10.52
CA GLY A 99 15.17 -5.83 9.39
C GLY A 99 16.13 -5.19 8.39
N LYS A 100 16.42 -5.93 7.30
CA LYS A 100 17.35 -5.53 6.24
C LYS A 100 17.02 -4.15 5.65
N SER A 101 18.03 -3.34 5.33
CA SER A 101 17.84 -2.02 4.70
C SER A 101 17.40 -2.15 3.24
N SER A 102 16.82 -1.10 2.63
CA SER A 102 16.41 -1.16 1.22
C SER A 102 17.58 -1.43 0.26
N GLN A 103 18.79 -0.99 0.62
CA GLN A 103 20.02 -1.19 -0.15
C GLN A 103 20.50 -2.64 -0.10
N GLU A 104 20.18 -3.38 0.96
CA GLU A 104 20.50 -4.82 1.09
C GLU A 104 19.56 -5.71 0.26
N TRP A 105 18.60 -5.12 -0.47
CA TRP A 105 17.67 -5.80 -1.36
C TRP A 105 17.82 -5.36 -2.84
N GLU A 106 18.71 -4.42 -3.13
CA GLU A 106 19.15 -4.10 -4.51
C GLU A 106 20.21 -5.10 -4.96
#